data_AF-A0A9P3HJ61-F1
#
_entry.id   AF-A0A9P3HJ61-F1
#
_cell.length_a   1.000
_cell.length_b   1.000
_cell.length_c   1.000
_cell.angle_alpha   90.00
_cell.angle_beta   90.00
_cell.angle_gamma   90.00
#
_symmetry.space_group_name_H-M   'P 1'
#
loop_
_entity.id
_entity.type
_entity.pdbx_description
1 polymer ?
#
loop_
_entity_poly.entity_id
_entity_poly.type
_entity_poly.pdbx_seq_one_letter_code
_entity_poly.pdbx_strand_id
1 'polypeptide(L)'
;MCNPIARAVVPELLPCLEHLNISFYAYNPIAGGLLSGKYRFDEVAEGSRYDPKTAYGSLFRGHYWNDPKASQVNKIPLLEATLRWMKHHSGLAAKDGIILGASSLQHLEENLKNKGPLRQSMIDAFDEDWETVKPVSSTYFRTPDTRFRVKEDA
;
A
#
# COMPACT_ATOMS: atom_id res chain seq x y z
N MET A 1 6.28 -3.29 3.73
CA MET A 1 5.12 -2.63 3.07
C MET A 1 5.56 -2.25 1.67
N CYS A 2 4.81 -2.55 0.62
CA CYS A 2 5.10 -2.07 -0.73
C CYS A 2 3.82 -1.93 -1.54
N ASN A 3 3.57 -0.74 -2.09
CA ASN A 3 2.47 -0.39 -2.99
C ASN A 3 2.78 0.93 -3.72
N PRO A 4 1.96 1.35 -4.72
CA PRO A 4 2.24 2.58 -5.49
C PRO A 4 2.47 3.85 -4.66
N ILE A 5 1.97 3.93 -3.43
CA ILE A 5 2.11 5.11 -2.55
C ILE A 5 2.92 4.83 -1.27
N ALA A 6 3.57 3.67 -1.18
CA ALA A 6 4.45 3.28 -0.09
C ALA A 6 5.62 2.50 -0.66
N ARG A 7 6.63 3.22 -1.16
CA ARG A 7 7.78 2.66 -1.89
C ARG A 7 9.11 2.77 -1.16
N ALA A 8 9.10 3.10 0.14
CA ALA A 8 10.31 3.31 0.93
C ALA A 8 11.29 2.12 0.96
N VAL A 9 10.82 0.90 0.63
CA VAL A 9 11.67 -0.29 0.51
C VAL A 9 12.51 -0.33 -0.76
N VAL A 10 12.11 0.41 -1.81
CA VAL A 10 12.71 0.31 -3.15
C VAL A 10 14.17 0.80 -3.19
N PRO A 11 14.55 1.94 -2.57
CA PRO A 11 15.90 2.48 -2.73
C PRO A 11 17.00 1.65 -2.06
N GLU A 12 16.72 1.01 -0.92
CA GLU A 12 17.74 0.38 -0.08
C GLU A 12 17.45 -1.09 0.22
N LEU A 13 16.23 -1.41 0.68
CA LEU A 13 15.91 -2.76 1.13
C LEU A 13 15.87 -3.75 -0.04
N LEU A 14 15.17 -3.45 -1.14
CA LEU A 14 15.09 -4.38 -2.27
C LEU A 14 16.46 -4.72 -2.87
N PRO A 15 17.36 -3.75 -3.15
CA PRO A 15 18.73 -4.05 -3.59
C PRO A 15 19.52 -4.91 -2.60
N CYS A 16 19.38 -4.64 -1.29
CA CYS A 16 20.04 -5.42 -0.24
C CYS A 16 19.56 -6.88 -0.23
N LEU A 17 18.24 -7.11 -0.28
CA LEU A 17 17.67 -8.45 -0.30
C LEU A 17 18.02 -9.20 -1.60
N GLU A 18 18.08 -8.50 -2.73
CA GLU A 18 18.52 -9.10 -3.98
C GLU A 18 19.97 -9.58 -3.88
N HIS A 19 20.88 -8.73 -3.39
CA HIS A 19 22.28 -9.07 -3.17
C HIS A 19 22.47 -10.27 -2.24
N LEU A 20 21.64 -10.37 -1.19
CA LEU A 20 21.68 -11.45 -0.21
C LEU A 20 20.88 -12.70 -0.61
N ASN A 21 20.26 -12.69 -1.80
CA ASN A 21 19.36 -13.74 -2.29
C ASN A 21 18.20 -14.07 -1.32
N ILE A 22 17.57 -13.04 -0.76
CA ILE A 22 16.40 -13.16 0.11
C ILE A 22 15.16 -12.71 -0.68
N SER A 23 14.11 -13.54 -0.70
CA SER A 23 12.82 -13.16 -1.31
C SER A 23 12.08 -12.14 -0.43
N PHE A 24 11.52 -11.12 -1.06
CA PHE A 24 10.68 -10.12 -0.42
C PHE A 24 9.19 -10.40 -0.66
N TYR A 25 8.38 -10.30 0.41
CA TYR A 25 6.94 -10.52 0.33
C TYR A 25 6.21 -9.21 0.62
N ALA A 26 5.70 -8.58 -0.44
CA ALA A 26 5.00 -7.31 -0.37
C ALA A 26 3.61 -7.46 0.26
N TYR A 27 3.44 -6.92 1.47
CA TYR A 27 2.12 -6.75 2.10
C TYR A 27 1.54 -5.35 1.84
N ASN A 28 0.21 -5.25 1.99
CA ASN A 28 -0.60 -4.07 1.70
C ASN A 28 -0.52 -3.58 0.23
N PRO A 29 -0.66 -4.45 -0.79
CA PRO A 29 -0.52 -4.06 -2.20
C PRO A 29 -1.53 -3.00 -2.65
N ILE A 30 -2.69 -2.92 -1.99
CA ILE A 30 -3.78 -1.98 -2.30
C ILE A 30 -4.01 -0.95 -1.18
N ALA A 31 -3.02 -0.75 -0.30
CA ALA A 31 -3.12 0.17 0.85
C ALA A 31 -4.41 -0.03 1.66
N GLY A 32 -4.71 -1.28 2.06
CA GLY A 32 -5.94 -1.59 2.81
C GLY A 32 -7.25 -1.39 2.04
N GLY A 33 -7.20 -1.17 0.72
CA GLY A 33 -8.36 -0.86 -0.13
C GLY A 33 -8.48 0.62 -0.51
N LEU A 34 -7.58 1.48 -0.04
CA LEU A 34 -7.55 2.88 -0.46
C LEU A 34 -7.34 3.02 -1.97
N LEU A 35 -6.42 2.21 -2.52
CA LEU A 35 -6.10 2.17 -3.95
C LEU A 35 -7.10 1.36 -4.80
N SER A 36 -8.21 0.92 -4.21
CA SER A 36 -9.33 0.35 -4.96
C SER A 36 -10.40 1.39 -5.28
N GLY A 37 -10.26 2.63 -4.78
CA GLY A 37 -11.29 3.68 -4.89
C GLY A 37 -12.51 3.48 -4.00
N LYS A 38 -12.50 2.48 -3.11
CA LYS A 38 -13.65 2.16 -2.24
C LYS A 38 -13.83 3.18 -1.11
N TYR A 39 -12.75 3.81 -0.68
CA TYR A 39 -12.80 4.79 0.41
C TYR A 39 -12.83 6.20 -0.17
N ARG A 40 -13.73 7.00 0.37
CA ARG A 40 -13.67 8.45 0.22
C ARG A 40 -13.25 9.06 1.54
N PHE A 41 -12.54 10.19 1.47
CA PHE A 41 -11.93 10.79 2.66
C PHE A 41 -12.98 11.38 3.63
N ASP A 42 -14.19 11.61 3.15
CA ASP A 42 -15.36 12.13 3.84
C ASP A 42 -16.29 11.02 4.37
N GLU A 43 -16.25 9.82 3.79
CA GLU A 43 -17.22 8.75 4.04
C GLU A 43 -16.52 7.43 4.42
N VAL A 44 -16.36 7.20 5.73
CA VAL A 44 -15.78 5.96 6.26
C VAL A 44 -16.82 5.14 7.00
N ALA A 45 -17.08 3.93 6.51
CA ALA A 45 -17.96 2.98 7.15
C ALA A 45 -17.39 2.48 8.49
N GLU A 46 -18.27 2.34 9.48
CA GLU A 46 -17.96 1.75 10.79
C GLU A 46 -17.49 0.29 10.63
N GLY A 47 -16.49 -0.10 11.42
CA GLY A 47 -15.83 -1.42 11.35
C GLY A 47 -14.93 -1.62 10.12
N SER A 48 -14.81 -0.64 9.22
CA SER A 48 -13.92 -0.74 8.05
C SER A 48 -12.44 -0.63 8.44
N ARG A 49 -11.54 -0.99 7.50
CA ARG A 49 -10.08 -0.90 7.72
C ARG A 49 -9.56 0.52 7.96
N TYR A 50 -10.39 1.53 7.72
CA TYR A 50 -10.08 2.93 7.96
C TYR A 50 -10.98 3.57 9.03
N ASP A 51 -11.79 2.78 9.74
CA ASP A 51 -12.65 3.28 10.82
C ASP A 51 -11.79 3.83 11.98
N PRO A 52 -11.80 5.15 12.23
CA PRO A 52 -10.98 5.75 13.28
C PRO A 52 -11.34 5.25 14.69
N LYS A 53 -12.53 4.67 14.89
CA LYS A 53 -12.93 4.10 16.19
C LYS A 53 -12.20 2.80 16.53
N THR A 54 -11.56 2.17 15.55
CA THR A 54 -10.84 0.91 15.74
C THR A 54 -9.32 1.16 15.82
N ALA A 55 -8.62 0.35 16.62
CA ALA A 55 -7.16 0.41 16.70
C ALA A 55 -6.50 0.17 15.33
N TYR A 56 -7.05 -0.77 14.55
CA TYR A 56 -6.60 -1.05 13.18
C TYR A 56 -6.86 0.12 12.23
N GLY A 57 -8.00 0.79 12.31
CA GLY A 57 -8.28 1.94 11.46
C GLY A 57 -7.40 3.14 11.79
N SER A 58 -7.11 3.37 13.07
CA SER A 58 -6.12 4.37 13.49
C SER A 58 -4.73 4.08 12.90
N LEU A 59 -4.30 2.81 12.88
CA LEU A 59 -3.05 2.38 12.25
C LEU A 59 -3.02 2.65 10.74
N PHE A 60 -4.05 2.23 10.00
CA PHE A 60 -4.11 2.45 8.55
C PHE A 60 -4.18 3.92 8.18
N ARG A 61 -4.91 4.72 8.97
CA ARG A 61 -4.93 6.18 8.82
C ARG A 61 -3.56 6.80 9.08
N GLY A 62 -2.84 6.35 10.10
CA GLY A 62 -1.46 6.79 10.34
C GLY A 62 -0.50 6.50 9.17
N HIS A 63 -0.76 5.44 8.41
CA HIS A 63 0.06 5.08 7.24
C HIS A 63 -0.30 5.82 5.96
N TYR A 64 -1.58 6.03 5.68
CA TYR A 64 -2.06 6.48 4.36
C TYR A 64 -2.97 7.71 4.40
N TRP A 65 -3.20 8.27 5.59
CA TRP A 65 -4.21 9.30 5.82
C TRP A 65 -3.77 10.25 6.95
N ASN A 66 -2.46 10.49 7.01
CA ASN A 66 -1.77 11.24 8.05
C ASN A 66 -1.50 12.70 7.66
N ASP A 67 -1.76 13.08 6.40
CA ASP A 67 -1.55 14.41 5.87
C ASP A 67 -2.64 14.76 4.85
N PRO A 68 -3.11 16.02 4.75
CA PRO A 68 -4.04 16.45 3.71
C PRO A 68 -3.57 16.10 2.29
N LYS A 69 -2.27 16.07 2.01
CA LYS A 69 -1.70 15.63 0.72
C LYS A 69 -2.06 14.18 0.39
N ALA A 70 -2.21 13.32 1.39
CA ALA A 70 -2.64 11.94 1.17
C ALA A 70 -4.07 11.84 0.63
N SER A 71 -4.92 12.85 0.90
CA SER A 71 -6.25 12.96 0.28
C SER A 71 -6.25 13.38 -1.19
N GLN A 72 -5.10 13.86 -1.69
CA GLN A 72 -4.91 14.22 -3.09
C GLN A 72 -4.51 13.00 -3.94
N VAL A 73 -4.10 11.90 -3.29
CA VAL A 73 -3.83 10.61 -3.92
C VAL A 73 -5.14 9.92 -4.23
N ASN A 74 -5.61 10.05 -5.47
CA ASN A 74 -6.61 9.18 -6.11
C ASN A 74 -7.10 9.83 -7.42
N LYS A 75 -6.19 10.14 -8.36
CA LYS A 75 -6.63 10.45 -9.73
C LYS A 75 -6.94 9.20 -10.56
N ILE A 76 -6.50 8.02 -10.09
CA ILE A 76 -6.71 6.74 -10.78
C ILE A 76 -7.09 5.65 -9.78
N PRO A 77 -8.39 5.37 -9.57
CA PRO A 77 -8.82 4.18 -8.86
C PRO A 77 -9.30 3.12 -9.84
N LEU A 78 -8.48 2.10 -10.09
CA LEU A 78 -8.96 0.79 -10.53
C LEU A 78 -8.09 -0.25 -9.82
N LEU A 79 -8.68 -1.06 -8.95
CA LEU A 79 -8.03 -2.17 -8.24
C LEU A 79 -7.06 -2.96 -9.14
N GLU A 80 -7.50 -3.23 -10.36
CA GLU A 80 -6.71 -3.87 -11.40
C GLU A 80 -5.43 -3.11 -11.76
N ALA A 81 -5.48 -1.78 -11.90
CA ALA A 81 -4.32 -0.97 -12.24
C ALA A 81 -3.27 -1.06 -11.14
N THR A 82 -3.68 -0.97 -9.87
CA THR A 82 -2.81 -1.11 -8.71
C THR A 82 -2.12 -2.48 -8.68
N LEU A 83 -2.86 -3.57 -8.92
CA LEU A 83 -2.29 -4.92 -8.93
C LEU A 83 -1.37 -5.15 -10.14
N ARG A 84 -1.67 -4.56 -11.30
CA ARG A 84 -0.77 -4.56 -12.46
C ARG A 84 0.50 -3.77 -12.18
N TRP A 85 0.41 -2.62 -11.50
CA TRP A 85 1.58 -1.87 -11.06
C TRP A 85 2.43 -2.72 -10.11
N MET A 86 1.79 -3.37 -9.12
CA MET A 86 2.50 -4.25 -8.19
C MET A 86 3.26 -5.38 -8.89
N LYS A 87 2.68 -5.96 -9.95
CA LYS A 87 3.29 -7.06 -10.68
C LYS A 87 4.41 -6.63 -11.63
N HIS A 88 4.24 -5.50 -12.32
CA HIS A 88 5.08 -5.12 -13.46
C HIS A 88 6.03 -3.96 -13.20
N HIS A 89 5.75 -3.13 -12.18
CA HIS A 89 6.37 -1.80 -12.01
C HIS A 89 6.85 -1.51 -10.58
N SER A 90 6.71 -2.46 -9.65
CA SER A 90 7.03 -2.28 -8.23
C SER A 90 8.51 -2.43 -7.88
N GLY A 91 9.33 -2.92 -8.82
CA GLY A 91 10.72 -3.32 -8.58
C GLY A 91 10.86 -4.71 -7.94
N LEU A 92 9.76 -5.45 -7.74
CA LEU A 92 9.81 -6.83 -7.28
C LEU A 92 10.40 -7.76 -8.34
N ALA A 93 11.28 -8.66 -7.94
CA ALA A 93 11.86 -9.69 -8.77
C ALA A 93 10.91 -10.91 -8.92
N ALA A 94 11.21 -11.81 -9.86
CA ALA A 94 10.40 -13.01 -10.08
C ALA A 94 10.32 -13.96 -8.86
N LYS A 95 11.32 -13.90 -7.96
CA LYS A 95 11.36 -14.67 -6.71
C LYS A 95 10.54 -14.06 -5.57
N ASP A 96 10.07 -12.84 -5.74
CA ASP A 96 9.34 -12.09 -4.74
C ASP A 96 7.85 -12.40 -4.78
N GLY A 97 7.17 -12.19 -3.65
CA GLY A 97 5.75 -12.47 -3.49
C GLY A 97 4.92 -11.22 -3.26
N ILE A 98 3.66 -11.26 -3.67
CA ILE A 98 2.65 -10.25 -3.30
C ILE A 98 1.60 -10.93 -2.42
N ILE A 99 1.41 -10.43 -1.20
CA ILE A 99 0.41 -10.93 -0.26
C ILE A 99 -0.94 -10.29 -0.59
N LEU A 100 -1.81 -11.06 -1.25
CA LEU A 100 -3.17 -10.64 -1.57
C LEU A 100 -4.11 -10.91 -0.39
N GLY A 101 -4.83 -9.87 0.04
CA GLY A 101 -5.88 -9.98 1.03
C GLY A 101 -7.26 -9.83 0.38
N ALA A 102 -8.15 -10.76 0.63
CA ALA A 102 -9.54 -10.73 0.16
C ALA A 102 -10.49 -11.04 1.33
N SER A 103 -11.70 -10.47 1.29
CA SER A 103 -12.76 -10.72 2.28
C SER A 103 -13.92 -11.56 1.71
N SER A 104 -13.85 -11.94 0.44
CA SER A 104 -14.79 -12.81 -0.25
C SER A 104 -14.06 -13.54 -1.37
N LEU A 105 -14.62 -14.65 -1.84
CA LEU A 105 -14.07 -15.39 -2.99
C LEU A 105 -14.04 -14.51 -4.25
N GLN A 106 -15.09 -13.73 -4.48
CA GLN A 106 -15.18 -12.80 -5.62
C GLN A 106 -14.02 -11.78 -5.61
N HIS A 107 -13.72 -11.17 -4.45
CA HIS A 107 -12.57 -10.26 -4.35
C HIS A 107 -11.25 -10.96 -4.67
N LEU A 108 -11.10 -12.22 -4.26
CA LEU A 108 -9.90 -13.00 -4.55
C LEU A 108 -9.77 -13.27 -6.06
N GLU A 109 -10.85 -13.72 -6.71
CA GLU A 109 -10.88 -13.98 -8.15
C GLU A 109 -10.58 -12.71 -8.96
N GLU A 110 -11.14 -11.56 -8.56
CA GLU A 110 -10.83 -10.27 -9.18
C GLU A 110 -9.36 -9.88 -9.00
N ASN A 111 -8.80 -10.08 -7.80
CA ASN A 111 -7.40 -9.79 -7.51
C ASN A 111 -6.43 -10.70 -8.28
N LEU A 112 -6.82 -11.94 -8.58
CA LEU A 112 -5.99 -12.92 -9.28
C LEU A 112 -5.97 -12.71 -10.80
N LYS A 113 -6.80 -11.81 -11.35
CA LYS A 113 -6.81 -11.49 -12.77
C LYS A 113 -5.46 -10.90 -13.18
N ASN A 114 -4.68 -11.70 -13.90
CA ASN A 114 -3.40 -11.29 -14.43
C ASN A 114 -3.58 -10.59 -15.79
N LYS A 115 -3.16 -9.33 -15.86
CA LYS A 115 -3.05 -8.60 -17.13
C LYS A 115 -1.62 -8.10 -17.35
N GLY A 116 -1.35 -7.62 -18.57
CA GLY A 116 -0.06 -7.06 -18.96
C GLY A 116 0.29 -5.73 -18.27
N PRO A 117 1.44 -5.14 -18.61
CA PRO A 117 1.92 -3.90 -18.01
C PRO A 117 0.95 -2.73 -18.25
N LEU A 118 1.02 -1.73 -17.37
CA LEU A 118 0.27 -0.47 -17.52
C LEU A 118 0.81 0.40 -18.67
N ARG A 119 -0.05 1.29 -19.18
CA ARG A 119 0.37 2.37 -20.09
C ARG A 119 1.17 3.41 -19.31
N GLN A 120 2.11 4.09 -19.98
CA GLN A 120 3.00 5.06 -19.35
C GLN A 120 2.27 6.13 -18.54
N SER A 121 1.20 6.72 -19.10
CA SER A 121 0.37 7.72 -18.41
C SER A 121 -0.17 7.29 -17.03
N MET A 122 -0.40 5.99 -16.83
CA MET A 122 -0.86 5.45 -15.54
C MET A 122 0.30 5.24 -14.56
N ILE A 123 1.48 4.90 -15.08
CA ILE A 123 2.71 4.81 -14.29
C ILE A 123 3.08 6.20 -13.78
N ASP A 124 3.10 7.19 -14.68
CA ASP A 124 3.41 8.59 -14.36
C ASP A 124 2.48 9.13 -13.27
N ALA A 125 1.18 8.83 -13.35
CA ALA A 125 0.22 9.24 -12.32
C ALA A 125 0.49 8.58 -10.95
N PHE A 126 0.88 7.29 -10.92
CA PHE A 126 1.29 6.65 -9.66
C PHE A 126 2.59 7.26 -9.11
N ASP A 127 3.49 7.70 -9.99
CA ASP A 127 4.75 8.34 -9.60
C ASP A 127 4.51 9.75 -9.04
N GLU A 128 3.61 10.53 -9.65
CA GLU A 128 3.14 11.81 -9.10
C GLU A 128 2.48 11.65 -7.72
N ASP A 129 1.62 10.65 -7.56
CA ASP A 129 0.99 10.31 -6.29
C ASP A 129 2.04 9.93 -5.24
N TRP A 130 3.06 9.14 -5.64
CA TRP A 130 4.16 8.76 -4.74
C TRP A 130 4.96 9.98 -4.30
N GLU A 131 5.42 10.84 -5.21
CA GLU A 131 6.21 12.02 -4.84
C GLU A 131 5.43 12.98 -3.93
N THR A 132 4.10 13.02 -4.07
CA THR A 132 3.22 13.80 -3.18
C THR A 132 3.23 13.30 -1.74
N VAL A 133 3.20 11.98 -1.51
CA VAL A 133 3.11 11.40 -0.16
C VAL A 133 4.42 10.88 0.40
N LYS A 134 5.46 10.76 -0.41
CA LYS A 134 6.80 10.30 -0.01
C LYS A 134 7.34 11.02 1.24
N PRO A 135 7.19 12.35 1.42
CA PRO A 135 7.66 13.04 2.64
C PRO A 135 6.96 12.61 3.93
N VAL A 136 5.73 12.08 3.82
CA VAL A 136 4.89 11.67 4.95
C VAL A 136 4.68 10.15 4.99
N SER A 137 5.37 9.41 4.12
CA SER A 137 5.27 7.96 4.05
C SER A 137 5.88 7.32 5.29
N SER A 138 5.21 6.31 5.83
CA SER A 138 5.72 5.58 6.97
C SER A 138 6.98 4.79 6.63
N THR A 139 7.90 4.69 7.58
CA THR A 139 9.07 3.82 7.47
C THR A 139 8.64 2.36 7.33
N TYR A 140 9.40 1.58 6.55
CA TYR A 140 9.14 0.15 6.39
C TYR A 140 9.68 -0.68 7.58
N PHE A 141 10.58 -0.11 8.37
CA PHE A 141 11.15 -0.69 9.57
C PHE A 141 10.64 0.02 10.82
N ARG A 142 10.76 -0.67 11.96
CA ARG A 142 10.41 -0.14 13.28
C ARG A 142 11.64 -0.16 14.18
N THR A 143 11.87 0.95 14.84
CA THR A 143 12.79 1.18 15.94
C THR A 143 12.07 1.00 17.29
N PRO A 144 12.78 0.86 18.42
CA PRO A 144 12.15 0.78 19.74
C PRO A 144 11.19 1.94 20.07
N ASP A 145 11.48 3.13 19.55
CA ASP A 145 10.67 4.35 19.63
C ASP A 145 9.45 4.35 18.70
N THR A 146 9.44 3.54 17.63
CA THR A 146 8.30 3.39 16.70
C THR A 146 7.58 2.05 16.85
N ARG A 147 7.87 1.28 17.91
CA ARG A 147 7.03 0.14 18.30
C ARG A 147 5.69 0.66 18.80
N PHE A 148 4.61 0.05 18.32
CA PHE A 148 3.29 0.19 18.91
C PHE A 148 3.38 -0.26 20.38
N ARG A 149 3.49 0.70 21.29
CA ARG A 149 3.09 0.45 22.67
C ARG A 149 1.58 0.40 22.63
N VAL A 150 1.02 -0.81 22.78
CA VAL A 150 -0.32 -0.91 23.34
C VAL A 150 -0.24 -0.10 24.63
N LYS A 151 -1.07 0.93 24.80
CA LYS A 151 -1.20 1.57 26.11
C LYS A 151 -1.64 0.43 27.04
N GLU A 152 -0.74 -0.02 27.91
CA GLU A 152 -1.18 -0.74 29.09
C GLU A 152 -2.06 0.24 29.84
N ASP A 153 -3.32 -0.14 30.02
CA ASP A 153 -4.35 0.69 30.61
C ASP A 153 -3.85 1.34 31.91
N ALA A 154 -4.06 2.66 32.00
CA ALA A 154 -3.90 3.47 33.21
C ALA A 154 -5.27 3.71 33.84
#